data_AF-A0A6S6XZS8-F1
#
_entry.id   AF-A0A6S6XZS8-F1
#
_cell.length_a   1.000
_cell.length_b   1.000
_cell.length_c   1.000
_cell.angle_alpha   90.00
_cell.angle_beta   90.00
_cell.angle_gamma   90.00
#
_symmetry.space_group_name_H-M   'P 1'
#
loop_
_entity.id
_entity.type
_entity.pdbx_description
1 polymer ?
#
loop_
_entity_poly.entity_id
_entity_poly.type
_entity_poly.pdbx_seq_one_letter_code
_entity_poly.pdbx_strand_id
1 'polypeptide(L)'
;MIQPSSSSYPRDHVANLPTNYNKANTSLPTGSSSSSPSSIVSLSSQALALADTSAPKVTRFAPRDGQRDVLISSNISVTFSETVRAGTGNIYLRDESGNLIESFDVANSSRISIKGKQLKIDPTDKLANGTRYFVSFGAGTITDLAGNLFQDRGGYDFTTVKEKVAPKVVSFFPSDGTTGVSPSQNIYVTFSENIKRGNGEILLKDSKGKIVERYKAQSSGNISISGNMLVINPGVTLGTDKKYVVEFGAGSIKDLADNKFKGSKSYDFKTATTDIPATVPASAPENTDPTTHFNITVDYTGDQSYLTYFDQAKTLWESIITADLPDINGIDDLQISAQVNAIDGAGGVLGSAGPTFVRSGSNLPYQGQMQFDSADIAGMVSNGTLLKVILHEMGHVLGLGTLWSTFGFNSTVGQYTGAQGLAAYKAMSGGNPAATFVPLETTGGAGTANVHWSESVFNSELMTGYAENSSNMPLSILTISALDDLGYEVDTSKAESYTVGA
;
A
#
# COMPACT_ATOMS: atom_id res chain seq x y z
N MET A 1 7.48 6.17 4.31
CA MET A 1 8.11 6.19 5.64
C MET A 1 9.32 5.33 5.54
N ILE A 2 10.49 5.92 5.77
CA ILE A 2 11.76 5.20 5.75
C ILE A 2 12.15 4.70 7.15
N GLN A 3 12.67 3.48 7.20
CA GLN A 3 13.15 2.83 8.43
C GLN A 3 14.66 2.53 8.31
N PRO A 4 15.41 2.34 9.39
CA PRO A 4 16.80 1.88 9.28
C PRO A 4 16.84 0.43 8.79
N SER A 5 17.86 0.08 8.00
CA SER A 5 18.07 -1.32 7.61
C SER A 5 18.38 -2.18 8.85
N SER A 6 17.51 -3.17 9.12
CA SER A 6 17.79 -4.15 10.18
C SER A 6 18.83 -5.16 9.67
N SER A 7 19.84 -5.52 10.47
CA SER A 7 20.86 -6.53 10.09
C SER A 7 20.30 -7.96 9.94
N SER A 8 18.98 -8.13 9.86
CA SER A 8 18.27 -9.41 10.04
C SER A 8 17.38 -9.82 8.87
N TYR A 9 17.33 -9.09 7.75
CA TYR A 9 16.69 -9.63 6.55
C TYR A 9 17.62 -10.67 5.88
N PRO A 10 17.20 -11.94 5.71
CA PRO A 10 18.07 -12.96 5.12
C PRO A 10 18.41 -12.62 3.68
N ARG A 11 19.71 -12.52 3.38
CA ARG A 11 20.27 -12.37 2.03
C ARG A 11 20.21 -13.70 1.28
N ASP A 12 19.01 -14.16 0.91
CA ASP A 12 18.88 -15.37 0.10
C ASP A 12 18.95 -15.03 -1.40
N HIS A 13 20.18 -14.95 -1.90
CA HIS A 13 20.48 -15.10 -3.32
C HIS A 13 20.07 -16.51 -3.77
N VAL A 14 18.97 -16.64 -4.51
CA VAL A 14 18.64 -17.91 -5.19
C VAL A 14 19.24 -17.89 -6.60
N ALA A 15 20.48 -18.36 -6.70
CA ALA A 15 21.08 -18.83 -7.93
C ALA A 15 21.30 -20.35 -7.84
N ASN A 16 20.53 -21.14 -8.59
CA ASN A 16 21.01 -22.20 -9.49
C ASN A 16 19.94 -23.24 -9.89
N LEU A 17 20.04 -23.63 -11.16
CA LEU A 17 19.43 -24.79 -11.82
C LEU A 17 19.75 -26.12 -11.11
N PRO A 18 19.04 -27.22 -11.44
CA PRO A 18 19.74 -28.18 -12.29
C PRO A 18 18.92 -28.87 -13.39
N THR A 19 19.73 -29.43 -14.27
CA THR A 19 19.56 -30.12 -15.55
C THR A 19 18.93 -31.52 -15.50
N ASN A 20 18.23 -31.85 -16.60
CA ASN A 20 18.12 -33.13 -17.33
C ASN A 20 18.55 -34.45 -16.65
N TYR A 21 17.67 -35.46 -16.72
CA TYR A 21 18.05 -36.87 -16.74
C TYR A 21 17.31 -37.66 -17.83
N ASN A 22 18.05 -38.62 -18.39
CA ASN A 22 17.88 -39.25 -19.71
C ASN A 22 16.90 -40.43 -19.77
N LYS A 23 16.53 -40.72 -21.03
CA LYS A 23 15.80 -41.87 -21.59
C LYS A 23 16.48 -43.25 -21.38
N ALA A 24 15.58 -44.24 -21.22
CA ALA A 24 15.45 -45.53 -21.95
C ALA A 24 16.35 -46.75 -21.68
N ASN A 25 15.76 -47.91 -22.05
CA ASN A 25 16.25 -49.29 -22.27
C ASN A 25 16.26 -50.25 -21.07
N THR A 26 15.89 -51.54 -21.14
CA THR A 26 15.60 -52.46 -22.27
C THR A 26 15.01 -53.81 -21.77
N SER A 27 14.21 -54.46 -22.64
CA SER A 27 14.15 -55.91 -22.97
C SER A 27 13.60 -56.99 -22.00
N LEU A 28 12.54 -57.67 -22.49
CA LEU A 28 12.18 -59.10 -22.31
C LEU A 28 13.02 -60.01 -23.23
N PRO A 29 13.16 -61.33 -22.95
CA PRO A 29 12.50 -62.35 -23.81
C PRO A 29 12.05 -63.64 -23.06
N THR A 30 10.84 -64.16 -23.33
CA THR A 30 10.42 -65.36 -24.12
C THR A 30 10.72 -66.77 -23.58
N GLY A 31 9.69 -67.63 -23.59
CA GLY A 31 9.78 -69.09 -23.45
C GLY A 31 8.38 -69.75 -23.40
N SER A 32 8.11 -70.70 -24.31
CA SER A 32 6.79 -71.28 -24.61
C SER A 32 6.75 -72.82 -24.52
N SER A 33 5.51 -73.38 -24.53
CA SER A 33 5.06 -74.78 -24.78
C SER A 33 5.05 -75.77 -23.59
N SER A 34 4.12 -76.74 -23.39
CA SER A 34 2.78 -77.09 -23.94
C SER A 34 2.19 -78.32 -23.15
N SER A 35 0.88 -78.60 -23.32
CA SER A 35 0.11 -79.89 -23.14
C SER A 35 -0.99 -80.03 -22.05
N SER A 36 -2.24 -79.70 -22.47
CA SER A 36 -3.58 -80.37 -22.41
C SER A 36 -4.14 -81.13 -21.16
N PRO A 37 -5.45 -81.47 -21.09
CA PRO A 37 -6.56 -80.59 -20.69
C PRO A 37 -7.44 -81.18 -19.55
N SER A 38 -8.19 -80.36 -18.83
CA SER A 38 -9.37 -80.80 -18.08
C SER A 38 -10.39 -79.69 -18.04
N SER A 39 -11.46 -79.88 -18.81
CA SER A 39 -12.61 -78.99 -18.91
C SER A 39 -13.42 -79.04 -17.62
N ILE A 40 -13.25 -78.02 -16.77
CA ILE A 40 -14.26 -77.63 -15.82
C ILE A 40 -14.93 -76.40 -16.45
N VAL A 41 -16.19 -76.55 -16.88
CA VAL A 41 -17.03 -75.40 -17.22
C VAL A 41 -17.31 -74.67 -15.91
N SER A 42 -16.38 -73.79 -15.52
CA SER A 42 -16.63 -72.74 -14.56
C SER A 42 -17.43 -71.69 -15.30
N LEU A 43 -18.75 -71.70 -15.14
CA LEU A 43 -19.56 -70.51 -15.34
C LEU A 43 -19.04 -69.47 -14.35
N SER A 44 -18.10 -68.63 -14.80
CA SER A 44 -17.78 -67.42 -14.07
C SER A 44 -19.06 -66.58 -14.09
N SER A 45 -19.72 -66.52 -12.93
CA SER A 45 -20.63 -65.45 -12.62
C SER A 45 -19.81 -64.17 -12.66
N GLN A 46 -19.70 -63.55 -13.85
CA GLN A 46 -19.47 -62.11 -13.91
C GLN A 46 -20.68 -61.50 -13.20
N ALA A 47 -20.49 -61.22 -11.92
CA ALA A 47 -21.36 -60.31 -11.20
C ALA A 47 -21.38 -59.03 -12.04
N LEU A 48 -22.53 -58.70 -12.64
CA LEU A 48 -22.75 -57.36 -13.16
C LEU A 48 -22.54 -56.42 -11.97
N ALA A 49 -21.43 -55.68 -11.97
CA ALA A 49 -21.31 -54.51 -11.13
C ALA A 49 -22.47 -53.58 -11.52
N LEU A 50 -23.41 -53.36 -10.62
CA LEU A 50 -24.43 -52.34 -10.79
C LEU A 50 -23.69 -51.02 -11.05
N ALA A 51 -24.02 -50.34 -12.14
CA ALA A 51 -23.47 -49.02 -12.41
C ALA A 51 -23.82 -48.11 -11.23
N ASP A 52 -22.83 -47.36 -10.73
CA ASP A 52 -23.08 -46.39 -9.69
C ASP A 52 -23.94 -45.25 -10.25
N THR A 53 -25.13 -45.08 -9.69
CA THR A 53 -26.09 -44.02 -10.08
C THR A 53 -26.25 -42.96 -8.99
N SER A 54 -25.45 -43.00 -7.93
CA SER A 54 -25.57 -42.07 -6.81
C SER A 54 -24.81 -40.79 -7.12
N ALA A 55 -25.49 -39.64 -7.09
CA ALA A 55 -24.80 -38.36 -7.21
C ALA A 55 -24.03 -38.00 -5.93
N PRO A 56 -22.86 -37.35 -6.03
CA PRO A 56 -22.18 -36.76 -4.88
C PRO A 56 -23.10 -35.87 -4.05
N LYS A 57 -22.94 -35.90 -2.73
CA LYS A 57 -23.62 -34.99 -1.80
C LYS A 57 -22.61 -34.32 -0.90
N VAL A 58 -22.82 -33.05 -0.54
CA VAL A 58 -21.99 -32.40 0.46
C VAL A 58 -22.33 -32.95 1.84
N THR A 59 -21.31 -33.36 2.58
CA THR A 59 -21.40 -33.83 3.97
C THR A 59 -20.90 -32.77 4.95
N ARG A 60 -20.00 -31.88 4.50
CA ARG A 60 -19.43 -30.82 5.34
C ARG A 60 -18.85 -29.68 4.52
N PHE A 61 -19.09 -28.45 4.98
CA PHE A 61 -18.34 -27.26 4.62
C PHE A 61 -17.36 -26.86 5.73
N ALA A 62 -16.21 -26.30 5.34
CA ALA A 62 -15.31 -25.55 6.20
C ALA A 62 -14.88 -24.27 5.47
N PRO A 63 -15.21 -23.05 5.95
CA PRO A 63 -16.10 -22.72 7.07
C PRO A 63 -17.46 -23.45 7.07
N ARG A 64 -18.09 -23.58 8.24
CA ARG A 64 -19.45 -24.16 8.31
C ARG A 64 -20.43 -23.23 7.59
N ASP A 65 -21.49 -23.81 7.07
CA ASP A 65 -22.57 -23.01 6.50
C ASP A 65 -23.17 -22.04 7.53
N GLY A 66 -23.30 -20.77 7.15
CA GLY A 66 -23.68 -19.64 8.00
C GLY A 66 -22.65 -19.24 9.06
N GLN A 67 -21.41 -19.75 9.01
CA GLN A 67 -20.38 -19.43 10.01
C GLN A 67 -20.02 -17.94 9.97
N ARG A 68 -19.90 -17.32 11.16
CA ARG A 68 -19.41 -15.95 11.33
C ARG A 68 -17.96 -15.93 11.80
N ASP A 69 -17.35 -14.75 11.71
CA ASP A 69 -15.98 -14.47 12.16
C ASP A 69 -14.91 -15.35 11.48
N VAL A 70 -15.13 -15.66 10.20
CA VAL A 70 -14.16 -16.37 9.38
C VAL A 70 -12.97 -15.46 9.06
N LEU A 71 -11.75 -15.95 9.26
CA LEU A 71 -10.56 -15.18 8.87
C LEU A 71 -10.54 -15.01 7.34
N ILE A 72 -10.20 -13.82 6.86
CA ILE A 72 -10.17 -13.47 5.44
C ILE A 72 -9.16 -14.30 4.61
N SER A 73 -8.21 -14.97 5.27
CA SER A 73 -7.25 -15.91 4.70
C SER A 73 -7.71 -17.37 4.70
N SER A 74 -8.95 -17.64 5.15
CA SER A 74 -9.46 -19.01 5.23
C SER A 74 -9.73 -19.56 3.84
N ASN A 75 -9.20 -20.75 3.58
CA ASN A 75 -9.63 -21.55 2.44
C ASN A 75 -11.05 -22.08 2.64
N ILE A 76 -11.76 -22.32 1.54
CA ILE A 76 -13.04 -23.02 1.55
C ILE A 76 -12.78 -24.48 1.22
N SER A 77 -13.29 -25.38 2.06
CA SER A 77 -13.21 -26.83 1.84
C SER A 77 -14.60 -27.47 1.89
N VAL A 78 -14.83 -28.37 0.95
CA VAL A 78 -16.09 -29.08 0.76
C VAL A 78 -15.80 -30.58 0.78
N THR A 79 -16.44 -31.31 1.68
CA THR A 79 -16.32 -32.77 1.77
C THR A 79 -17.57 -33.43 1.21
N PHE A 80 -17.40 -34.34 0.25
CA PHE A 80 -18.48 -35.06 -0.40
C PHE A 80 -18.71 -36.46 0.22
N SER A 81 -19.86 -37.05 -0.06
CA SER A 81 -20.23 -38.43 0.32
C SER A 81 -19.30 -39.48 -0.25
N GLU A 82 -18.67 -39.18 -1.37
CA GLU A 82 -17.87 -40.08 -2.21
C GLU A 82 -16.72 -39.34 -2.90
N THR A 83 -15.88 -40.10 -3.60
CA THR A 83 -14.74 -39.54 -4.34
C THR A 83 -15.25 -38.76 -5.55
N VAL A 84 -14.76 -37.53 -5.70
CA VAL A 84 -15.17 -36.63 -6.77
C VAL A 84 -13.99 -36.26 -7.67
N ARG A 85 -14.30 -35.72 -8.84
CA ARG A 85 -13.37 -35.12 -9.80
C ARG A 85 -13.95 -33.83 -10.37
N ALA A 86 -13.07 -33.00 -10.93
CA ALA A 86 -13.46 -31.84 -11.70
C ALA A 86 -14.30 -32.27 -12.91
N GLY A 87 -15.42 -31.58 -13.15
CA GLY A 87 -16.16 -31.65 -14.40
C GLY A 87 -15.82 -30.45 -15.28
N THR A 88 -16.85 -29.73 -15.74
CA THR A 88 -16.68 -28.51 -16.56
C THR A 88 -17.48 -27.35 -15.97
N GLY A 89 -17.00 -26.12 -16.19
CA GLY A 89 -17.65 -24.89 -15.72
C GLY A 89 -17.05 -24.35 -14.43
N ASN A 90 -17.76 -23.40 -13.82
CA ASN A 90 -17.18 -22.51 -12.82
C ASN A 90 -17.92 -22.57 -11.48
N ILE A 91 -17.16 -22.43 -10.39
CA ILE A 91 -17.67 -22.13 -9.05
C ILE A 91 -17.61 -20.62 -8.86
N TYR A 92 -18.65 -20.02 -8.29
CA TYR A 92 -18.74 -18.57 -8.11
C TYR A 92 -18.77 -18.20 -6.63
N LEU A 93 -17.94 -17.23 -6.27
CA LEU A 93 -17.98 -16.54 -4.98
C LEU A 93 -18.63 -15.17 -5.20
N ARG A 94 -19.68 -14.87 -4.42
CA ARG A 94 -20.41 -13.61 -4.49
C ARG A 94 -20.55 -12.98 -3.11
N ASP A 95 -20.69 -11.66 -3.06
CA ASP A 95 -21.07 -10.97 -1.82
C ASP A 95 -22.60 -11.00 -1.60
N GLU A 96 -23.05 -10.44 -0.48
CA GLU A 96 -24.48 -10.33 -0.14
C GLU A 96 -25.29 -9.44 -1.08
N SER A 97 -24.64 -8.56 -1.84
CA SER A 97 -25.29 -7.73 -2.86
C SER A 97 -25.41 -8.47 -4.21
N GLY A 98 -24.85 -9.69 -4.31
CA GLY A 98 -24.84 -10.52 -5.51
C GLY A 98 -23.70 -10.21 -6.48
N ASN A 99 -22.79 -9.29 -6.12
CA ASN A 99 -21.63 -8.97 -6.94
C ASN A 99 -20.73 -10.19 -7.07
N LEU A 100 -20.21 -10.43 -8.27
CA LEU A 100 -19.23 -11.48 -8.48
C LEU A 100 -17.89 -11.02 -7.90
N ILE A 101 -17.40 -11.76 -6.91
CA ILE A 101 -16.10 -11.52 -6.28
C ILE A 101 -15.06 -12.32 -7.04
N GLU A 102 -15.33 -13.61 -7.25
CA GLU A 102 -14.42 -14.48 -7.96
C GLU A 102 -15.15 -15.63 -8.64
N SER A 103 -14.56 -16.13 -9.73
CA SER A 103 -15.02 -17.29 -10.48
C SER A 103 -13.87 -18.26 -10.69
N PHE A 104 -14.06 -19.52 -10.27
CA PHE A 104 -13.04 -20.57 -10.36
C PHE A 104 -13.43 -21.58 -11.45
N ASP A 105 -12.69 -21.62 -12.56
CA ASP A 105 -12.78 -22.73 -13.50
C ASP A 105 -12.26 -24.01 -12.83
N VAL A 106 -13.16 -24.98 -12.62
CA VAL A 106 -12.87 -26.19 -11.85
C VAL A 106 -11.83 -27.09 -12.54
N ALA A 107 -11.65 -26.95 -13.86
CA ALA A 107 -10.74 -27.77 -14.64
C ALA A 107 -9.32 -27.18 -14.71
N ASN A 108 -9.22 -25.84 -14.71
CA ASN A 108 -7.96 -25.15 -15.04
C ASN A 108 -7.42 -24.27 -13.90
N SER A 109 -8.22 -23.95 -12.88
CA SER A 109 -7.77 -23.06 -11.81
C SER A 109 -6.76 -23.75 -10.89
N SER A 110 -5.58 -23.15 -10.72
CA SER A 110 -4.57 -23.57 -9.74
C SER A 110 -5.02 -23.37 -8.28
N ARG A 111 -6.13 -22.66 -8.07
CA ARG A 111 -6.76 -22.39 -6.77
C ARG A 111 -7.80 -23.44 -6.38
N ILE A 112 -8.07 -24.38 -7.27
CA ILE A 112 -8.92 -25.52 -7.01
C ILE A 112 -8.04 -26.75 -6.83
N SER A 113 -8.28 -27.50 -5.76
CA SER A 113 -7.66 -28.81 -5.57
C SER A 113 -8.72 -29.83 -5.17
N ILE A 114 -8.77 -30.95 -5.89
CA ILE A 114 -9.64 -32.07 -5.57
C ILE A 114 -8.77 -33.26 -5.21
N LYS A 115 -8.98 -33.82 -4.00
CA LYS A 115 -8.28 -35.01 -3.52
C LYS A 115 -9.28 -35.94 -2.83
N GLY A 116 -9.57 -37.06 -3.49
CA GLY A 116 -10.55 -38.03 -2.99
C GLY A 116 -11.93 -37.39 -2.86
N LYS A 117 -12.45 -37.33 -1.63
CA LYS A 117 -13.78 -36.73 -1.33
C LYS A 117 -13.74 -35.23 -1.05
N GLN A 118 -12.57 -34.60 -1.11
CA GLN A 118 -12.41 -33.20 -0.70
C GLN A 118 -12.12 -32.29 -1.89
N LEU A 119 -12.88 -31.22 -1.99
CA LEU A 119 -12.60 -30.04 -2.80
C LEU A 119 -12.06 -28.94 -1.87
N LYS A 120 -11.00 -28.27 -2.31
CA LYS A 120 -10.45 -27.07 -1.69
C LYS A 120 -10.48 -25.95 -2.72
N ILE A 121 -10.92 -24.77 -2.29
CA ILE A 121 -11.00 -23.53 -3.05
C ILE A 121 -10.22 -22.48 -2.26
N ASP A 122 -9.29 -21.83 -2.93
CA ASP A 122 -8.41 -20.78 -2.39
C ASP A 122 -8.73 -19.44 -3.08
N PRO A 123 -9.56 -18.57 -2.49
CA PRO A 123 -9.85 -17.26 -3.08
C PRO A 123 -8.58 -16.44 -3.33
N THR A 124 -8.46 -15.83 -4.51
CA THR A 124 -7.27 -15.05 -4.90
C THR A 124 -7.20 -13.69 -4.20
N ASP A 125 -8.36 -13.09 -3.94
CA ASP A 125 -8.46 -11.83 -3.23
C ASP A 125 -8.63 -12.06 -1.73
N LYS A 126 -7.93 -11.23 -0.92
CA LYS A 126 -8.24 -11.14 0.51
C LYS A 126 -9.69 -10.71 0.64
N LEU A 127 -10.52 -11.62 1.13
CA LEU A 127 -11.92 -11.33 1.40
C LEU A 127 -12.03 -10.06 2.26
N ALA A 128 -13.01 -9.21 1.99
CA ALA A 128 -13.25 -8.02 2.78
C ALA A 128 -13.70 -8.44 4.19
N ASN A 129 -13.28 -7.68 5.21
CA ASN A 129 -13.69 -7.88 6.59
C ASN A 129 -15.19 -7.59 6.77
N GLY A 130 -15.87 -8.36 7.62
CA GLY A 130 -17.27 -8.18 7.97
C GLY A 130 -18.26 -8.44 6.82
N THR A 131 -17.82 -9.04 5.72
CA THR A 131 -18.61 -9.29 4.52
C THR A 131 -19.16 -10.72 4.53
N ARG A 132 -20.44 -10.86 4.16
CA ARG A 132 -21.07 -12.15 3.94
C ARG A 132 -20.86 -12.57 2.49
N TYR A 133 -20.36 -13.80 2.31
CA TYR A 133 -20.06 -14.39 1.02
C TYR A 133 -20.89 -15.64 0.78
N PHE A 134 -21.28 -15.84 -0.49
CA PHE A 134 -22.03 -16.98 -0.97
C PHE A 134 -21.20 -17.74 -2.01
N VAL A 135 -21.13 -19.06 -1.87
CA VAL A 135 -20.52 -19.93 -2.87
C VAL A 135 -21.62 -20.68 -3.61
N SER A 136 -21.52 -20.70 -4.94
CA SER A 136 -22.44 -21.43 -5.81
C SER A 136 -21.69 -22.26 -6.82
N PHE A 137 -22.23 -23.43 -7.13
CA PHE A 137 -21.63 -24.39 -8.07
C PHE A 137 -22.37 -24.29 -9.41
N GLY A 138 -21.63 -23.97 -10.46
CA GLY A 138 -22.13 -24.07 -11.82
C GLY A 138 -22.54 -25.50 -12.17
N ALA A 139 -23.44 -25.63 -13.14
CA ALA A 139 -23.86 -26.94 -13.65
C ALA A 139 -22.64 -27.74 -14.15
N GLY A 140 -22.52 -29.00 -13.72
CA GLY A 140 -21.48 -29.90 -14.22
C GLY A 140 -20.08 -29.68 -13.62
N THR A 141 -19.94 -28.76 -12.66
CA THR A 141 -18.62 -28.44 -12.05
C THR A 141 -17.99 -29.61 -11.32
N ILE A 142 -18.78 -30.46 -10.68
CA ILE A 142 -18.30 -31.61 -9.91
C ILE A 142 -19.01 -32.89 -10.36
N THR A 143 -18.23 -33.95 -10.56
CA THR A 143 -18.72 -35.30 -10.88
C THR A 143 -18.07 -36.34 -9.99
N ASP A 144 -18.67 -37.51 -9.82
CA ASP A 144 -17.97 -38.68 -9.28
C ASP A 144 -17.13 -39.39 -10.37
N LEU A 145 -16.55 -40.52 -10.01
CA LEU A 145 -15.77 -41.37 -10.94
C LEU A 145 -16.65 -42.11 -11.96
N ALA A 146 -17.93 -42.35 -11.66
CA ALA A 146 -18.89 -43.00 -12.54
C ALA A 146 -19.55 -42.03 -13.55
N GLY A 147 -19.38 -40.71 -13.34
CA GLY A 147 -19.96 -39.66 -14.16
C GLY A 147 -21.26 -39.05 -13.63
N ASN A 148 -21.73 -39.39 -12.43
CA ASN A 148 -22.93 -38.73 -11.88
C ASN A 148 -22.58 -37.30 -11.47
N LEU A 149 -23.50 -36.37 -11.79
CA LEU A 149 -23.31 -34.93 -11.57
C LEU A 149 -23.72 -34.54 -10.15
N PHE A 150 -22.92 -33.69 -9.51
CA PHE A 150 -23.35 -32.98 -8.32
C PHE A 150 -24.52 -32.04 -8.65
N GLN A 151 -25.63 -32.15 -7.89
CA GLN A 151 -26.89 -31.46 -8.21
C GLN A 151 -27.19 -30.25 -7.33
N ASP A 152 -26.59 -30.15 -6.14
CA ASP A 152 -26.76 -28.99 -5.28
C ASP A 152 -25.85 -27.85 -5.77
N ARG A 153 -26.41 -26.65 -5.93
CA ARG A 153 -25.76 -25.56 -6.69
C ARG A 153 -25.57 -24.27 -5.89
N GLY A 154 -25.95 -24.23 -4.61
CA GLY A 154 -25.78 -23.01 -3.83
C GLY A 154 -26.29 -23.13 -2.40
N GLY A 155 -26.43 -21.99 -1.73
CA GLY A 155 -26.91 -21.90 -0.35
C GLY A 155 -25.81 -21.99 0.71
N TYR A 156 -24.57 -22.33 0.35
CA TYR A 156 -23.43 -22.23 1.26
C TYR A 156 -22.99 -20.77 1.42
N ASP A 157 -22.98 -20.30 2.66
CA ASP A 157 -22.51 -18.97 3.00
C ASP A 157 -21.64 -18.91 4.25
N PHE A 158 -20.85 -17.85 4.37
CA PHE A 158 -20.11 -17.52 5.57
C PHE A 158 -19.88 -16.00 5.67
N THR A 159 -19.58 -15.50 6.87
CA THR A 159 -19.26 -14.09 7.13
C THR A 159 -17.86 -13.97 7.68
N THR A 160 -17.05 -13.10 7.08
CA THR A 160 -15.69 -12.84 7.55
C THR A 160 -15.67 -12.04 8.85
N VAL A 161 -14.54 -12.10 9.56
CA VAL A 161 -14.30 -11.30 10.77
C VAL A 161 -14.42 -9.81 10.45
N LYS A 162 -15.11 -9.05 11.30
CA LYS A 162 -15.16 -7.59 11.19
C LYS A 162 -13.83 -6.99 11.67
N GLU A 163 -13.30 -6.01 10.94
CA GLU A 163 -12.20 -5.18 11.41
C GLU A 163 -12.67 -4.36 12.63
N LYS A 164 -11.89 -4.37 13.71
CA LYS A 164 -12.24 -3.72 14.99
C LYS A 164 -11.23 -2.68 15.44
N VAL A 165 -10.18 -2.46 14.66
CA VAL A 165 -9.18 -1.43 14.97
C VAL A 165 -9.80 -0.10 14.58
N ALA A 166 -9.80 0.86 15.48
CA ALA A 166 -10.28 2.20 15.19
C ALA A 166 -9.10 3.10 14.82
N PRO A 167 -9.31 4.10 13.94
CA PRO A 167 -8.24 4.99 13.52
C PRO A 167 -7.70 5.76 14.73
N LYS A 168 -6.38 5.90 14.82
CA LYS A 168 -5.68 6.68 15.84
C LYS A 168 -5.01 7.86 15.18
N VAL A 169 -4.91 8.99 15.88
CA VAL A 169 -4.06 10.09 15.40
C VAL A 169 -2.61 9.68 15.56
N VAL A 170 -1.84 9.84 14.48
CA VAL A 170 -0.39 9.67 14.43
C VAL A 170 0.29 11.02 14.67
N SER A 171 -0.16 12.07 13.98
CA SER A 171 0.42 13.40 14.11
C SER A 171 -0.58 14.52 13.80
N PHE A 172 -0.25 15.72 14.28
CA PHE A 172 -0.94 16.97 13.97
C PHE A 172 0.03 17.93 13.28
N PHE A 173 -0.49 18.76 12.37
CA PHE A 173 0.18 19.99 11.94
C PHE A 173 -0.77 21.18 12.11
N PRO A 174 -0.36 22.27 12.78
CA PRO A 174 0.81 22.38 13.65
C PRO A 174 0.92 21.24 14.68
N SER A 175 2.11 21.03 15.24
CA SER A 175 2.28 20.02 16.29
C SER A 175 1.56 20.45 17.57
N ASP A 176 1.27 19.49 18.45
CA ASP A 176 0.59 19.78 19.71
C ASP A 176 1.44 20.73 20.58
N GLY A 177 0.81 21.81 21.07
CA GLY A 177 1.46 22.86 21.84
C GLY A 177 2.27 23.86 21.03
N THR A 178 2.33 23.77 19.69
CA THR A 178 3.11 24.70 18.86
C THR A 178 2.68 26.16 19.09
N THR A 179 3.65 27.05 19.28
CA THR A 179 3.44 28.51 19.36
C THR A 179 3.91 29.20 18.09
N GLY A 180 3.35 30.37 17.78
CA GLY A 180 3.77 31.13 16.59
C GLY A 180 3.06 30.69 15.31
N VAL A 181 1.96 29.93 15.43
CA VAL A 181 1.17 29.45 14.29
C VAL A 181 0.53 30.62 13.55
N SER A 182 0.55 30.62 12.22
CA SER A 182 -0.16 31.64 11.44
C SER A 182 -1.67 31.63 11.75
N PRO A 183 -2.33 32.79 11.94
CA PRO A 183 -3.76 32.81 12.23
C PRO A 183 -4.68 32.27 11.13
N SER A 184 -4.17 32.07 9.91
CA SER A 184 -4.87 31.43 8.79
C SER A 184 -4.45 29.98 8.54
N GLN A 185 -3.59 29.42 9.40
CA GLN A 185 -3.04 28.08 9.22
C GLN A 185 -4.12 26.99 9.22
N ASN A 186 -4.16 26.19 8.16
CA ASN A 186 -4.93 24.94 8.15
C ASN A 186 -4.34 23.95 9.16
N ILE A 187 -5.22 23.19 9.79
CA ILE A 187 -4.86 22.10 10.69
C ILE A 187 -4.89 20.78 9.91
N TYR A 188 -3.84 20.00 10.00
CA TYR A 188 -3.73 18.67 9.39
C TYR A 188 -3.65 17.63 10.50
N VAL A 189 -4.25 16.48 10.24
CA VAL A 189 -4.27 15.35 11.16
C VAL A 189 -4.02 14.08 10.37
N THR A 190 -2.94 13.39 10.67
CA THR A 190 -2.61 12.11 10.06
C THR A 190 -3.10 10.99 10.96
N PHE A 191 -3.83 10.03 10.40
CA PHE A 191 -4.33 8.86 11.11
C PHE A 191 -3.52 7.59 10.79
N SER A 192 -3.65 6.59 11.65
CA SER A 192 -2.95 5.30 11.54
C SER A 192 -3.41 4.42 10.39
N GLU A 193 -4.48 4.82 9.70
CA GLU A 193 -5.14 4.07 8.63
C GLU A 193 -6.02 5.02 7.80
N ASN A 194 -6.48 4.56 6.64
CA ASN A 194 -7.37 5.34 5.79
C ASN A 194 -8.69 5.66 6.50
N ILE A 195 -9.12 6.91 6.38
CA ILE A 195 -10.29 7.42 7.10
C ILE A 195 -11.41 7.84 6.15
N LYS A 196 -12.62 7.94 6.71
CA LYS A 196 -13.77 8.57 6.11
C LYS A 196 -14.50 9.45 7.12
N ARG A 197 -15.33 10.35 6.60
CA ARG A 197 -16.17 11.24 7.41
C ARG A 197 -17.10 10.43 8.30
N GLY A 198 -17.13 10.77 9.57
CA GLY A 198 -18.08 10.23 10.55
C GLY A 198 -19.29 11.12 10.74
N ASN A 199 -20.06 10.86 11.81
CA ASN A 199 -21.30 11.58 12.14
C ASN A 199 -21.16 12.55 13.31
N GLY A 200 -19.98 12.60 13.93
CA GLY A 200 -19.68 13.51 15.03
C GLY A 200 -19.30 14.92 14.56
N GLU A 201 -18.77 15.70 15.48
CA GLU A 201 -18.34 17.07 15.24
C GLU A 201 -16.87 17.26 15.63
N ILE A 202 -16.24 18.22 14.99
CA ILE A 202 -14.93 18.75 15.38
C ILE A 202 -15.15 20.21 15.79
N LEU A 203 -14.59 20.63 16.92
CA LEU A 203 -14.75 21.97 17.46
C LEU A 203 -13.40 22.65 17.58
N LEU A 204 -13.27 23.87 17.07
CA LEU A 204 -12.16 24.76 17.40
C LEU A 204 -12.60 25.68 18.53
N LYS A 205 -11.84 25.70 19.64
CA LYS A 205 -12.17 26.48 20.84
C LYS A 205 -11.02 27.39 21.23
N ASP A 206 -11.33 28.52 21.85
CA ASP A 206 -10.32 29.34 22.50
C ASP A 206 -9.92 28.77 23.89
N SER A 207 -8.87 29.34 24.48
CA SER A 207 -8.42 29.00 25.85
C SER A 207 -9.47 29.11 26.96
N LYS A 208 -10.59 29.80 26.74
CA LYS A 208 -11.71 29.92 27.70
C LYS A 208 -12.81 28.89 27.43
N GLY A 209 -12.62 28.02 26.45
CA GLY A 209 -13.59 27.01 26.02
C GLY A 209 -14.71 27.55 25.12
N LYS A 210 -14.64 28.81 24.69
CA LYS A 210 -15.60 29.36 23.73
C LYS A 210 -15.38 28.68 22.38
N ILE A 211 -16.46 28.19 21.78
CA ILE A 211 -16.41 27.64 20.42
C ILE A 211 -16.17 28.81 19.46
N VAL A 212 -15.04 28.73 18.76
CA VAL A 212 -14.65 29.63 17.68
C VAL A 212 -15.29 29.13 16.39
N GLU A 213 -15.14 27.84 16.10
CA GLU A 213 -15.68 27.21 14.91
C GLU A 213 -16.19 25.78 15.15
N ARG A 214 -17.15 25.37 14.32
CA ARG A 214 -17.82 24.06 14.42
C ARG A 214 -17.87 23.38 13.06
N TYR A 215 -17.24 22.22 12.97
CA TYR A 215 -17.23 21.39 11.77
C TYR A 215 -18.09 20.16 12.00
N LYS A 216 -19.26 20.11 11.37
CA LYS A 216 -20.03 18.87 11.25
C LYS A 216 -19.27 17.93 10.32
N ALA A 217 -18.80 16.80 10.84
CA ALA A 217 -17.90 15.94 10.07
C ALA A 217 -18.52 15.42 8.76
N GLN A 218 -19.84 15.22 8.73
CA GLN A 218 -20.54 14.77 7.52
C GLN A 218 -20.56 15.82 6.42
N SER A 219 -20.76 17.09 6.77
CA SER A 219 -21.25 18.10 5.81
C SER A 219 -20.41 19.37 5.73
N SER A 220 -19.42 19.56 6.60
CA SER A 220 -18.60 20.77 6.56
C SER A 220 -17.77 20.82 5.28
N GLY A 221 -17.76 21.98 4.61
CA GLY A 221 -16.88 22.26 3.46
C GLY A 221 -15.45 22.63 3.88
N ASN A 222 -15.26 22.98 5.14
CA ASN A 222 -13.97 23.38 5.72
C ASN A 222 -13.14 22.18 6.20
N ILE A 223 -13.57 20.96 5.90
CA ILE A 223 -12.79 19.76 6.17
C ILE A 223 -12.63 18.96 4.88
N SER A 224 -11.47 18.36 4.66
CA SER A 224 -11.24 17.45 3.54
C SER A 224 -10.47 16.21 4.02
N ILE A 225 -10.65 15.10 3.32
CA ILE A 225 -9.98 13.83 3.64
C ILE A 225 -9.35 13.29 2.36
N SER A 226 -8.08 12.89 2.44
CA SER A 226 -7.39 12.12 1.42
C SER A 226 -6.62 10.99 2.09
N GLY A 227 -6.95 9.74 1.78
CA GLY A 227 -6.36 8.57 2.43
C GLY A 227 -6.53 8.60 3.95
N ASN A 228 -5.42 8.65 4.68
CA ASN A 228 -5.37 8.72 6.14
C ASN A 228 -5.27 10.16 6.70
N MET A 229 -5.28 11.18 5.83
CA MET A 229 -5.08 12.57 6.24
C MET A 229 -6.40 13.34 6.24
N LEU A 230 -6.66 14.05 7.34
CA LEU A 230 -7.73 15.03 7.51
C LEU A 230 -7.14 16.43 7.49
N VAL A 231 -7.71 17.32 6.69
CA VAL A 231 -7.43 18.75 6.72
C VAL A 231 -8.64 19.48 7.30
N ILE A 232 -8.41 20.44 8.18
CA ILE A 232 -9.39 21.33 8.77
C ILE A 232 -8.93 22.76 8.47
N ASN A 233 -9.66 23.44 7.60
CA ASN A 233 -9.52 24.87 7.40
C ASN A 233 -10.31 25.59 8.50
N PRO A 234 -9.69 26.50 9.28
CA PRO A 234 -10.41 27.30 10.26
C PRO A 234 -11.64 28.02 9.69
N GLY A 235 -11.66 28.38 8.41
CA GLY A 235 -12.77 29.09 7.75
C GLY A 235 -12.91 30.56 8.17
N VAL A 236 -12.14 30.97 9.18
CA VAL A 236 -12.02 32.33 9.70
C VAL A 236 -10.56 32.61 10.02
N THR A 237 -10.13 33.86 9.88
CA THR A 237 -8.84 34.30 10.41
C THR A 237 -8.92 34.28 11.94
N LEU A 238 -8.03 33.52 12.57
CA LEU A 238 -7.96 33.42 14.02
C LEU A 238 -7.40 34.73 14.62
N GLY A 239 -7.71 35.01 15.88
CA GLY A 239 -7.05 36.09 16.62
C GLY A 239 -5.58 35.75 16.91
N THR A 240 -4.72 36.77 16.90
CA THR A 240 -3.29 36.70 17.18
C THR A 240 -2.98 36.55 18.68
N ASP A 241 -1.83 35.95 19.00
CA ASP A 241 -1.37 35.63 20.36
C ASP A 241 -2.40 34.83 21.19
N LYS A 242 -3.26 34.03 20.53
CA LYS A 242 -4.32 33.25 21.19
C LYS A 242 -4.00 31.77 21.14
N LYS A 243 -4.27 31.10 22.26
CA LYS A 243 -4.26 29.65 22.35
C LYS A 243 -5.63 29.09 21.93
N TYR A 244 -5.59 28.11 21.04
CA TYR A 244 -6.75 27.36 20.55
C TYR A 244 -6.60 25.87 20.84
N VAL A 245 -7.73 25.20 21.02
CA VAL A 245 -7.84 23.75 21.24
C VAL A 245 -8.77 23.18 20.18
N VAL A 246 -8.38 22.07 19.55
CA VAL A 246 -9.24 21.31 18.65
C VAL A 246 -9.78 20.09 19.38
N GLU A 247 -11.09 20.00 19.45
CA GLU A 247 -11.80 18.87 20.05
C GLU A 247 -12.48 18.03 18.97
N PHE A 248 -12.04 16.78 18.85
CA PHE A 248 -12.68 15.75 18.04
C PHE A 248 -13.74 15.04 18.89
N GLY A 249 -15.00 15.20 18.53
CA GLY A 249 -16.09 14.40 19.09
C GLY A 249 -15.97 12.93 18.68
N ALA A 250 -16.43 12.02 19.53
CA ALA A 250 -16.43 10.59 19.23
C ALA A 250 -17.21 10.31 17.93
N GLY A 251 -16.59 9.56 17.02
CA GLY A 251 -17.16 9.25 15.71
C GLY A 251 -17.26 10.43 14.75
N SER A 252 -16.54 11.54 14.99
CA SER A 252 -16.29 12.59 13.98
C SER A 252 -15.52 12.02 12.78
N ILE A 253 -14.59 11.10 13.03
CA ILE A 253 -13.83 10.36 12.02
C ILE A 253 -14.09 8.86 12.21
N LYS A 254 -14.06 8.12 11.11
CA LYS A 254 -14.10 6.65 11.08
C LYS A 254 -13.05 6.11 10.12
N ASP A 255 -12.73 4.84 10.21
CA ASP A 255 -12.04 4.13 9.12
C ASP A 255 -13.02 3.70 8.02
N LEU A 256 -12.52 3.01 7.00
CA LEU A 256 -13.35 2.45 5.94
C LEU A 256 -14.29 1.33 6.42
N ALA A 257 -13.95 0.61 7.49
CA ALA A 257 -14.75 -0.45 8.11
C ALA A 257 -15.79 0.03 9.16
N ASP A 258 -15.99 1.36 9.26
CA ASP A 258 -16.90 2.02 10.18
C ASP A 258 -16.54 1.92 11.69
N ASN A 259 -15.29 1.58 12.03
CA ASN A 259 -14.79 1.77 13.39
C ASN A 259 -14.58 3.27 13.65
N LYS A 260 -15.07 3.72 14.81
CA LYS A 260 -15.15 5.13 15.15
C LYS A 260 -13.89 5.59 15.86
N PHE A 261 -13.30 6.70 15.40
CA PHE A 261 -12.32 7.42 16.20
C PHE A 261 -12.96 7.79 17.54
N LYS A 262 -12.28 7.48 18.65
CA LYS A 262 -12.79 7.73 20.00
C LYS A 262 -12.97 9.23 20.30
N GLY A 263 -12.33 10.09 19.52
CA GLY A 263 -12.25 11.53 19.76
C GLY A 263 -11.00 11.88 20.58
N SER A 264 -10.72 13.18 20.66
CA SER A 264 -9.61 13.75 21.41
C SER A 264 -9.94 15.19 21.78
N LYS A 265 -9.38 15.69 22.89
CA LYS A 265 -9.49 17.09 23.31
C LYS A 265 -8.13 17.70 23.66
N SER A 266 -7.04 16.98 23.39
CA SER A 266 -5.71 17.35 23.86
C SER A 266 -4.98 18.28 22.91
N TYR A 267 -5.31 18.26 21.60
CA TYR A 267 -4.56 19.01 20.60
C TYR A 267 -4.80 20.51 20.75
N ASP A 268 -3.73 21.25 20.97
CA ASP A 268 -3.73 22.69 21.09
C ASP A 268 -2.57 23.37 20.34
N PHE A 269 -2.74 24.65 20.05
CA PHE A 269 -1.68 25.49 19.46
C PHE A 269 -1.91 26.96 19.83
N LYS A 270 -0.88 27.80 19.68
CA LYS A 270 -0.95 29.25 19.92
C LYS A 270 -0.56 30.03 18.67
N THR A 271 -1.40 30.97 18.26
CA THR A 271 -1.15 31.83 17.10
C THR A 271 -0.04 32.86 17.38
N ALA A 272 0.63 33.32 16.32
CA ALA A 272 1.67 34.35 16.39
C ALA A 272 1.15 35.69 16.93
N THR A 273 2.05 36.51 17.49
CA THR A 273 1.73 37.80 18.14
C THR A 273 1.30 38.90 17.17
N THR A 274 1.62 38.75 15.89
CA THR A 274 1.19 39.60 14.80
C THR A 274 0.45 38.73 13.79
N ASP A 275 -0.56 39.31 13.12
CA ASP A 275 -1.15 38.69 11.94
C ASP A 275 -0.12 38.89 10.84
N ILE A 276 0.93 38.09 10.91
CA ILE A 276 1.82 37.91 9.79
C ILE A 276 0.94 37.06 8.87
N PRO A 277 0.64 37.51 7.64
CA PRO A 277 0.36 36.56 6.56
C PRO A 277 1.49 35.50 6.56
N ALA A 278 1.46 34.49 5.71
CA ALA A 278 2.73 33.87 5.37
C ALA A 278 3.63 34.91 4.66
N THR A 279 4.19 35.89 5.38
CA THR A 279 5.29 36.73 4.93
C THR A 279 6.51 36.25 5.69
N VAL A 280 7.29 35.47 4.94
CA VAL A 280 8.71 35.20 5.10
C VAL A 280 9.40 36.34 5.87
N PRO A 281 10.21 36.04 6.89
CA PRO A 281 11.07 37.05 7.51
C PRO A 281 11.89 37.75 6.43
N ALA A 282 11.72 39.06 6.31
CA ALA A 282 12.47 39.92 5.40
C ALA A 282 13.95 39.97 5.81
N SER A 283 14.69 38.93 5.43
CA SER A 283 16.11 38.94 5.13
C SER A 283 16.54 37.76 4.24
N ALA A 284 15.60 37.09 3.57
CA ALA A 284 15.88 36.53 2.25
C ALA A 284 15.50 37.62 1.23
N PRO A 285 16.33 37.90 0.21
CA PRO A 285 15.95 38.87 -0.82
C PRO A 285 14.60 38.47 -1.40
N GLU A 286 13.73 39.46 -1.64
CA GLU A 286 12.59 39.28 -2.53
C GLU A 286 13.07 38.50 -3.75
N ASN A 287 12.46 37.34 -4.01
CA ASN A 287 12.59 36.74 -5.31
C ASN A 287 11.75 37.58 -6.27
N THR A 288 12.33 38.68 -6.75
CA THR A 288 11.92 39.31 -8.00
C THR A 288 12.39 38.49 -9.21
N ASP A 289 12.77 37.22 -9.02
CA ASP A 289 13.21 36.40 -10.13
C ASP A 289 11.97 35.90 -10.87
N PRO A 290 11.80 36.26 -12.15
CA PRO A 290 10.95 35.50 -13.06
C PRO A 290 11.63 34.16 -13.35
N THR A 291 11.83 33.30 -12.34
CA THR A 291 12.47 32.00 -12.54
C THR A 291 11.58 31.16 -13.44
N THR A 292 12.02 30.95 -14.68
CA THR A 292 11.42 29.97 -15.58
C THR A 292 11.82 28.53 -15.22
N HIS A 293 12.11 28.24 -13.94
CA HIS A 293 12.72 26.98 -13.50
C HIS A 293 12.13 26.53 -12.17
N PHE A 294 12.09 25.20 -11.97
CA PHE A 294 11.51 24.57 -10.80
C PHE A 294 12.14 25.03 -9.48
N ASN A 295 11.32 25.43 -8.50
CA ASN A 295 11.77 25.91 -7.19
C ASN A 295 11.11 25.16 -6.01
N ILE A 296 11.89 24.91 -4.95
CA ILE A 296 11.38 24.34 -3.70
C ILE A 296 11.64 25.31 -2.55
N THR A 297 10.57 25.78 -1.91
CA THR A 297 10.65 26.51 -0.65
C THR A 297 10.51 25.53 0.51
N VAL A 298 11.48 25.49 1.43
CA VAL A 298 11.43 24.65 2.63
C VAL A 298 11.20 25.51 3.87
N ASP A 299 10.02 25.37 4.47
CA ASP A 299 9.66 25.95 5.76
C ASP A 299 10.07 24.99 6.88
N TYR A 300 11.35 25.05 7.25
CA TYR A 300 11.93 24.17 8.26
C TYR A 300 11.75 24.71 9.68
N THR A 301 11.24 23.85 10.57
CA THR A 301 11.13 24.11 12.02
C THR A 301 11.87 23.03 12.79
N GLY A 302 12.98 23.39 13.44
CA GLY A 302 13.79 22.45 14.22
C GLY A 302 15.13 23.06 14.63
N ASP A 303 16.09 22.20 14.98
CA ASP A 303 17.48 22.64 15.20
C ASP A 303 18.06 23.14 13.87
N GLN A 304 18.48 24.40 13.85
CA GLN A 304 18.96 25.07 12.65
C GLN A 304 20.28 24.52 12.12
N SER A 305 21.01 23.72 12.91
CA SER A 305 22.17 22.98 12.44
C SER A 305 21.83 21.95 11.35
N TYR A 306 20.57 21.52 11.22
CA TYR A 306 20.14 20.59 10.18
C TYR A 306 19.65 21.26 8.89
N LEU A 307 19.44 22.59 8.89
CA LEU A 307 18.88 23.31 7.75
C LEU A 307 19.69 23.09 6.46
N THR A 308 21.03 23.02 6.57
CA THR A 308 21.91 22.82 5.41
C THR A 308 21.64 21.50 4.67
N TYR A 309 21.14 20.46 5.35
CA TYR A 309 20.79 19.20 4.69
C TYR A 309 19.52 19.32 3.86
N PHE A 310 18.55 20.12 4.32
CA PHE A 310 17.35 20.45 3.55
C PHE A 310 17.69 21.30 2.32
N ASP A 311 18.56 22.30 2.48
CA ASP A 311 19.04 23.12 1.36
C ASP A 311 19.75 22.27 0.31
N GLN A 312 20.62 21.34 0.73
CA GLN A 312 21.31 20.43 -0.20
C GLN A 312 20.34 19.49 -0.93
N ALA A 313 19.34 18.94 -0.22
CA ALA A 313 18.34 18.06 -0.84
C ALA A 313 17.46 18.83 -1.83
N LYS A 314 17.00 20.03 -1.49
CA LYS A 314 16.16 20.85 -2.35
C LYS A 314 16.92 21.27 -3.61
N THR A 315 18.17 21.72 -3.48
CA THR A 315 19.01 22.10 -4.62
C THR A 315 19.25 20.93 -5.57
N LEU A 316 19.37 19.71 -5.05
CA LEU A 316 19.49 18.54 -5.92
C LEU A 316 18.20 18.30 -6.73
N TRP A 317 17.03 18.34 -6.09
CA TRP A 317 15.76 18.17 -6.79
C TRP A 317 15.47 19.31 -7.80
N GLU A 318 15.74 20.56 -7.44
CA GLU A 318 15.66 21.74 -8.33
C GLU A 318 16.61 21.60 -9.54
N SER A 319 17.74 20.89 -9.41
CA SER A 319 18.65 20.62 -10.52
C SER A 319 18.18 19.48 -11.45
N ILE A 320 17.26 18.64 -10.97
CA ILE A 320 16.71 17.50 -11.69
C ILE A 320 15.44 17.90 -12.44
N ILE A 321 14.52 18.60 -11.78
CA ILE A 321 13.26 19.03 -12.38
C ILE A 321 13.52 20.36 -13.08
N THR A 322 13.46 20.37 -14.41
CA THR A 322 13.96 21.51 -15.19
C THR A 322 12.87 22.49 -15.60
N ALA A 323 11.61 22.06 -15.61
CA ALA A 323 10.48 22.89 -15.99
C ALA A 323 9.80 23.54 -14.78
N ASP A 324 9.48 24.81 -14.94
CA ASP A 324 8.58 25.58 -14.09
C ASP A 324 7.14 25.02 -14.12
N LEU A 325 6.45 25.05 -12.99
CA LEU A 325 5.04 24.66 -12.86
C LEU A 325 4.16 25.87 -12.53
N PRO A 326 2.87 25.84 -12.90
CA PRO A 326 1.97 26.96 -12.61
C PRO A 326 1.88 27.30 -11.11
N ASP A 327 2.09 28.57 -10.77
CA ASP A 327 1.91 29.09 -9.42
C ASP A 327 0.49 28.88 -8.89
N ILE A 328 0.39 28.55 -7.60
CA ILE A 328 -0.90 28.43 -6.90
C ILE A 328 -0.87 29.28 -5.63
N ASN A 329 -1.76 30.27 -5.54
CA ASN A 329 -1.92 31.11 -4.35
C ASN A 329 -0.61 31.80 -3.88
N GLY A 330 0.26 32.18 -4.82
CA GLY A 330 1.56 32.80 -4.52
C GLY A 330 2.66 31.81 -4.10
N ILE A 331 2.40 30.51 -4.21
CA ILE A 331 3.42 29.47 -4.12
C ILE A 331 3.95 29.21 -5.53
N ASP A 332 5.20 29.60 -5.70
CA ASP A 332 6.07 29.21 -6.82
C ASP A 332 6.47 27.74 -6.63
N ASP A 333 6.09 26.90 -7.60
CA ASP A 333 6.33 25.45 -7.68
C ASP A 333 5.94 24.56 -6.50
N LEU A 334 6.74 24.53 -5.42
CA LEU A 334 6.54 23.61 -4.31
C LEU A 334 6.97 24.23 -2.98
N GLN A 335 6.04 24.29 -2.03
CA GLN A 335 6.34 24.62 -0.64
C GLN A 335 6.29 23.37 0.25
N ILE A 336 7.35 23.13 1.02
CA ILE A 336 7.46 21.96 1.90
C ILE A 336 7.64 22.43 3.34
N SER A 337 6.73 22.03 4.23
CA SER A 337 6.97 22.20 5.66
C SER A 337 7.74 21.01 6.21
N ALA A 338 8.89 21.27 6.83
CA ALA A 338 9.78 20.24 7.36
C ALA A 338 9.97 20.40 8.87
N GLN A 339 9.90 19.30 9.63
CA GLN A 339 10.03 19.34 11.09
C GLN A 339 10.79 18.15 11.68
N VAL A 340 11.46 18.37 12.81
CA VAL A 340 12.13 17.33 13.61
C VAL A 340 11.38 17.16 14.92
N ASN A 341 10.70 16.05 15.09
CA ASN A 341 9.83 15.77 16.23
C ASN A 341 10.01 14.33 16.72
N ALA A 342 9.56 14.01 17.93
CA ALA A 342 9.52 12.61 18.37
C ALA A 342 8.48 11.83 17.54
N ILE A 343 8.88 10.71 16.95
CA ILE A 343 7.98 9.82 16.18
C ILE A 343 7.73 8.54 16.97
N ASP A 344 8.73 7.67 17.08
CA ASP A 344 8.62 6.38 17.78
C ASP A 344 9.85 6.01 18.63
N GLY A 345 10.84 6.89 18.70
CA GLY A 345 12.07 6.67 19.45
C GLY A 345 13.13 6.00 18.58
N ALA A 346 14.30 5.73 19.17
CA ALA A 346 15.45 5.31 18.38
C ALA A 346 15.25 3.95 17.66
N GLY A 347 15.66 3.89 16.41
CA GLY A 347 15.70 2.67 15.59
C GLY A 347 14.37 2.30 14.90
N GLY A 348 13.38 3.20 14.94
CA GLY A 348 12.07 3.04 14.33
C GLY A 348 11.94 3.76 12.99
N VAL A 349 10.96 4.66 12.87
CA VAL A 349 10.76 5.47 11.67
C VAL A 349 11.75 6.63 11.66
N LEU A 350 12.63 6.67 10.67
CA LEU A 350 13.60 7.78 10.54
C LEU A 350 12.93 9.05 10.01
N GLY A 351 11.97 8.87 9.10
CA GLY A 351 11.29 9.96 8.41
C GLY A 351 9.96 9.55 7.79
N SER A 352 9.13 10.55 7.53
CA SER A 352 7.89 10.40 6.78
C SER A 352 7.54 11.68 6.04
N ALA A 353 7.04 11.54 4.82
CA ALA A 353 6.67 12.65 4.00
C ALA A 353 5.62 12.32 2.95
N GLY A 354 5.06 13.38 2.36
CA GLY A 354 4.15 13.28 1.23
C GLY A 354 3.53 14.63 0.85
N PRO A 355 2.85 14.68 -0.30
CA PRO A 355 2.14 15.87 -0.72
C PRO A 355 0.91 16.11 0.15
N THR A 356 0.66 17.38 0.47
CA THR A 356 -0.56 17.83 1.17
C THR A 356 -1.57 18.42 0.21
N PHE A 357 -1.11 19.02 -0.88
CA PHE A 357 -1.97 19.47 -1.98
C PHE A 357 -1.32 19.26 -3.34
N VAL A 358 -2.17 19.03 -4.32
CA VAL A 358 -1.81 18.84 -5.72
C VAL A 358 -2.53 19.83 -6.61
N ARG A 359 -1.89 20.20 -7.72
CA ARG A 359 -2.45 21.07 -8.75
C ARG A 359 -3.61 20.37 -9.45
N SER A 360 -4.72 21.09 -9.63
CA SER A 360 -5.84 20.59 -10.40
C SER A 360 -5.43 20.41 -11.87
N GLY A 361 -5.64 19.22 -12.42
CA GLY A 361 -5.28 18.88 -13.79
C GLY A 361 -4.05 17.98 -13.84
N SER A 362 -2.87 18.50 -13.49
CA SER A 362 -1.63 17.71 -13.52
C SER A 362 -1.50 16.72 -12.37
N ASN A 363 -2.21 16.95 -11.25
CA ASN A 363 -2.01 16.23 -9.98
C ASN A 363 -0.60 16.33 -9.40
N LEU A 364 0.23 17.26 -9.89
CA LEU A 364 1.56 17.50 -9.35
C LEU A 364 1.47 18.30 -8.03
N PRO A 365 2.22 17.92 -6.99
CA PRO A 365 2.28 18.62 -5.71
C PRO A 365 2.64 20.12 -5.85
N TYR A 366 1.94 20.98 -5.13
CA TYR A 366 2.37 22.38 -4.88
C TYR A 366 2.61 22.67 -3.38
N GLN A 367 2.17 21.75 -2.50
CA GLN A 367 2.50 21.78 -1.09
C GLN A 367 2.73 20.36 -0.56
N GLY A 368 3.65 20.21 0.39
CA GLY A 368 3.87 18.96 1.10
C GLY A 368 4.47 19.11 2.49
N GLN A 369 4.66 17.97 3.15
CA GLN A 369 5.20 17.90 4.50
C GLN A 369 6.26 16.81 4.62
N MET A 370 7.25 17.06 5.48
CA MET A 370 8.27 16.09 5.90
C MET A 370 8.46 16.15 7.42
N GLN A 371 8.62 14.98 8.05
CA GLN A 371 8.88 14.86 9.48
C GLN A 371 10.00 13.84 9.71
N PHE A 372 10.91 14.11 10.64
CA PHE A 372 12.05 13.25 10.98
C PHE A 372 12.08 12.98 12.49
N ASP A 373 12.45 11.75 12.89
CA ASP A 373 12.50 11.42 14.31
C ASP A 373 13.68 12.11 14.99
N SER A 374 13.36 12.98 15.95
CA SER A 374 14.31 13.62 16.85
C SER A 374 15.23 12.64 17.59
N ALA A 375 14.79 11.40 17.82
CA ALA A 375 15.58 10.37 18.47
C ALA A 375 16.68 9.78 17.57
N ASP A 376 16.49 9.81 16.25
CA ASP A 376 17.40 9.21 15.27
C ASP A 376 18.26 10.23 14.53
N ILE A 377 17.86 11.51 14.49
CA ILE A 377 18.52 12.52 13.66
C ILE A 377 20.00 12.71 13.98
N ALA A 378 20.39 12.65 15.27
CA ALA A 378 21.79 12.73 15.67
C ALA A 378 22.62 11.53 15.16
N GLY A 379 22.02 10.33 15.17
CA GLY A 379 22.61 9.13 14.60
C GLY A 379 22.74 9.22 13.07
N MET A 380 21.74 9.80 12.41
CA MET A 380 21.80 10.03 10.96
C MET A 380 22.89 11.02 10.56
N VAL A 381 23.13 12.06 11.37
CA VAL A 381 24.26 12.97 11.19
C VAL A 381 25.59 12.23 11.36
N SER A 382 25.75 11.45 12.43
CA SER A 382 27.01 10.73 12.67
C SER A 382 27.31 9.68 11.59
N ASN A 383 26.27 9.06 11.04
CA ASN A 383 26.41 8.04 9.99
C ASN A 383 26.50 8.64 8.58
N GLY A 384 26.33 9.96 8.43
CA GLY A 384 26.29 10.64 7.14
C GLY A 384 25.04 10.33 6.30
N THR A 385 23.99 9.79 6.90
CA THR A 385 22.77 9.35 6.20
C THR A 385 21.68 10.42 6.14
N LEU A 386 21.76 11.47 6.99
CA LEU A 386 20.70 12.47 7.11
C LEU A 386 20.35 13.14 5.78
N LEU A 387 21.34 13.52 4.97
CA LEU A 387 21.09 14.12 3.65
C LEU A 387 20.25 13.19 2.77
N LYS A 388 20.60 11.91 2.71
CA LYS A 388 19.95 10.93 1.85
C LYS A 388 18.53 10.62 2.34
N VAL A 389 18.32 10.57 3.66
CA VAL A 389 16.98 10.42 4.25
C VAL A 389 16.11 11.64 3.95
N ILE A 390 16.63 12.87 4.06
CA ILE A 390 15.88 14.07 3.68
C ILE A 390 15.56 14.08 2.17
N LEU A 391 16.54 13.71 1.34
CA LEU A 391 16.37 13.63 -0.11
C LEU A 391 15.27 12.63 -0.50
N HIS A 392 15.26 11.46 0.15
CA HIS A 392 14.25 10.42 0.01
C HIS A 392 12.85 10.95 0.36
N GLU A 393 12.70 11.53 1.55
CA GLU A 393 11.41 12.05 2.01
C GLU A 393 10.92 13.21 1.13
N MET A 394 11.82 14.03 0.59
CA MET A 394 11.46 15.07 -0.37
C MET A 394 10.99 14.47 -1.70
N GLY A 395 11.53 13.32 -2.12
CA GLY A 395 11.03 12.53 -3.24
C GLY A 395 9.59 12.06 -3.04
N HIS A 396 9.23 11.65 -1.83
CA HIS A 396 7.84 11.35 -1.48
C HIS A 396 6.92 12.57 -1.55
N VAL A 397 7.40 13.75 -1.18
CA VAL A 397 6.63 15.00 -1.37
C VAL A 397 6.35 15.27 -2.84
N LEU A 398 7.34 15.02 -3.71
CA LEU A 398 7.22 15.16 -5.17
C LEU A 398 6.28 14.13 -5.82
N GLY A 399 5.84 13.10 -5.09
CA GLY A 399 4.85 12.14 -5.55
C GLY A 399 5.39 10.73 -5.80
N LEU A 400 6.71 10.51 -5.68
CA LEU A 400 7.29 9.19 -5.80
C LEU A 400 6.74 8.29 -4.69
N GLY A 401 6.13 7.16 -5.05
CA GLY A 401 5.44 6.27 -4.12
C GLY A 401 4.06 6.78 -3.70
N THR A 402 3.97 8.03 -3.25
CA THR A 402 2.77 8.63 -2.63
C THR A 402 1.66 8.92 -3.63
N LEU A 403 1.98 9.17 -4.91
CA LEU A 403 0.99 9.45 -5.97
C LEU A 403 0.87 8.35 -7.03
N TRP A 404 1.66 7.28 -6.97
CA TRP A 404 1.62 6.22 -7.99
C TRP A 404 0.22 5.60 -8.18
N SER A 405 -0.56 5.46 -7.11
CA SER A 405 -1.93 4.95 -7.22
C SER A 405 -2.87 5.94 -7.92
N THR A 406 -2.65 7.24 -7.71
CA THR A 406 -3.41 8.32 -8.37
C THR A 406 -3.20 8.28 -9.88
N PHE A 407 -1.98 7.97 -10.32
CA PHE A 407 -1.62 7.84 -11.73
C PHE A 407 -1.78 6.41 -12.28
N GLY A 408 -2.20 5.45 -11.44
CA GLY A 408 -2.44 4.06 -11.83
C GLY A 408 -1.18 3.20 -12.00
N PHE A 409 0.01 3.70 -11.62
CA PHE A 409 1.29 3.00 -11.84
C PHE A 409 1.52 1.80 -10.94
N ASN A 410 0.82 1.70 -9.80
CA ASN A 410 0.94 0.57 -8.87
C ASN A 410 -0.39 -0.18 -8.64
N SER A 411 -1.22 -0.25 -9.69
CA SER A 411 -2.54 -0.90 -9.66
C SER A 411 -2.48 -2.40 -9.30
N THR A 412 -1.35 -3.06 -9.57
CA THR A 412 -1.06 -4.42 -9.09
C THR A 412 0.00 -4.35 -7.99
N VAL A 413 -0.29 -4.94 -6.83
CA VAL A 413 0.64 -4.95 -5.68
C VAL A 413 1.99 -5.54 -6.09
N GLY A 414 3.06 -4.84 -5.75
CA GLY A 414 4.44 -5.24 -6.04
C GLY A 414 4.93 -4.82 -7.43
N GLN A 415 4.15 -4.06 -8.19
CA GLN A 415 4.50 -3.68 -9.56
C GLN A 415 4.37 -2.18 -9.77
N TYR A 416 5.40 -1.56 -10.34
CA TYR A 416 5.33 -0.23 -10.92
C TYR A 416 5.38 -0.30 -12.44
N THR A 417 4.43 0.35 -13.11
CA THR A 417 4.20 0.23 -14.56
C THR A 417 4.35 1.55 -15.31
N GLY A 418 4.97 2.57 -14.71
CA GLY A 418 5.33 3.80 -15.43
C GLY A 418 6.29 3.47 -16.59
N ALA A 419 6.06 4.09 -17.75
CA ALA A 419 6.73 3.73 -18.99
C ALA A 419 8.21 4.12 -18.96
N GLN A 420 8.51 5.31 -18.44
CA GLN A 420 9.85 5.88 -18.37
C GLN A 420 10.68 5.15 -17.31
N GLY A 421 10.12 4.92 -16.11
CA GLY A 421 10.78 4.12 -15.08
C GLY A 421 11.03 2.68 -15.52
N LEU A 422 10.08 2.03 -16.21
CA LEU A 422 10.29 0.68 -16.76
C LEU A 422 11.37 0.66 -17.85
N ALA A 423 11.42 1.67 -18.71
CA ALA A 423 12.47 1.79 -19.73
C ALA A 423 13.86 1.97 -19.09
N ALA A 424 13.96 2.81 -18.05
CA ALA A 424 15.18 2.99 -17.27
C ALA A 424 15.61 1.66 -16.62
N TYR A 425 14.71 0.96 -15.92
CA TYR A 425 15.02 -0.32 -15.29
C TYR A 425 15.53 -1.37 -16.28
N LYS A 426 14.97 -1.43 -17.49
CA LYS A 426 15.44 -2.34 -18.56
C LYS A 426 16.86 -2.01 -19.04
N ALA A 427 17.20 -0.73 -19.10
CA ALA A 427 18.46 -0.25 -19.65
C ALA A 427 19.60 -0.17 -18.62
N MET A 428 19.27 -0.11 -17.33
CA MET A 428 20.24 -0.03 -16.24
C MET A 428 21.15 -1.25 -16.15
N SER A 429 22.37 -1.03 -15.66
CA SER A 429 23.31 -2.11 -15.35
C SER A 429 22.69 -3.07 -14.32
N GLY A 430 22.69 -4.37 -14.61
CA GLY A 430 22.02 -5.40 -13.78
C GLY A 430 20.50 -5.42 -13.89
N GLY A 431 19.90 -4.53 -14.70
CA GLY A 431 18.47 -4.50 -14.97
C GLY A 431 17.97 -5.71 -15.76
N ASN A 432 16.65 -5.79 -15.96
CA ASN A 432 16.02 -6.89 -16.68
C ASN A 432 15.38 -6.40 -18.00
N PRO A 433 16.02 -6.61 -19.17
CA PRO A 433 15.50 -6.17 -20.46
C PRO A 433 14.11 -6.74 -20.82
N ALA A 434 13.75 -7.90 -20.24
CA ALA A 434 12.47 -8.57 -20.48
C ALA A 434 11.38 -8.16 -19.45
N ALA A 435 11.68 -7.27 -18.52
CA ALA A 435 10.72 -6.85 -17.50
C ALA A 435 9.45 -6.22 -18.09
N THR A 436 8.31 -6.45 -17.45
CA THR A 436 7.04 -5.77 -17.79
C THR A 436 6.62 -4.76 -16.72
N PHE A 437 7.34 -4.71 -15.60
CA PHE A 437 7.16 -3.76 -14.49
C PHE A 437 8.48 -3.63 -13.71
N VAL A 438 8.58 -2.59 -12.88
CA VAL A 438 9.65 -2.41 -11.90
C VAL A 438 9.18 -3.01 -10.55
N PRO A 439 9.94 -3.90 -9.90
CA PRO A 439 9.53 -4.50 -8.64
C PRO A 439 9.38 -3.49 -7.51
N LEU A 440 8.19 -3.44 -6.89
CA LEU A 440 7.93 -2.68 -5.67
C LEU A 440 8.06 -3.57 -4.43
N GLU A 441 8.37 -2.96 -3.30
CA GLU A 441 8.42 -3.64 -2.02
C GLU A 441 7.07 -4.28 -1.68
N THR A 442 7.08 -5.54 -1.27
CA THR A 442 5.83 -6.29 -0.94
C THR A 442 5.70 -6.59 0.55
N THR A 443 6.72 -6.25 1.32
CA THR A 443 6.80 -6.44 2.77
C THR A 443 6.83 -5.09 3.51
N GLY A 444 6.77 -5.12 4.83
CA GLY A 444 6.64 -3.90 5.65
C GLY A 444 5.19 -3.41 5.79
N GLY A 445 5.00 -2.32 6.54
CA GLY A 445 3.69 -1.70 6.77
C GLY A 445 3.20 -0.89 5.57
N ALA A 446 2.00 -0.30 5.68
CA ALA A 446 1.41 0.53 4.62
C ALA A 446 2.27 1.77 4.24
N GLY A 447 3.17 2.19 5.12
CA GLY A 447 4.14 3.26 4.84
C GLY A 447 5.37 2.82 4.05
N THR A 448 5.52 1.51 3.75
CA THR A 448 6.69 0.92 3.11
C THR A 448 6.30 0.07 1.90
N ALA A 449 5.35 -0.85 2.06
CA ALA A 449 4.90 -1.75 1.00
C ALA A 449 4.20 -1.00 -0.14
N ASN A 450 4.50 -1.38 -1.39
CA ASN A 450 3.88 -0.90 -2.63
C ASN A 450 4.06 0.60 -2.94
N VAL A 451 4.91 1.29 -2.17
CA VAL A 451 5.22 2.72 -2.32
C VAL A 451 6.74 3.00 -2.36
N HIS A 452 7.55 1.93 -2.38
CA HIS A 452 9.01 1.96 -2.53
C HIS A 452 9.47 0.92 -3.53
N TRP A 453 10.66 1.11 -4.09
CA TRP A 453 11.34 0.05 -4.82
C TRP A 453 11.60 -1.15 -3.91
N SER A 454 11.55 -2.35 -4.48
CA SER A 454 11.80 -3.59 -3.73
C SER A 454 13.22 -3.63 -3.18
N GLU A 455 13.37 -3.68 -1.86
CA GLU A 455 14.66 -3.78 -1.18
C GLU A 455 15.44 -5.02 -1.66
N SER A 456 14.75 -6.14 -1.88
CA SER A 456 15.38 -7.39 -2.34
C SER A 456 15.97 -7.34 -3.75
N VAL A 457 15.65 -6.31 -4.53
CA VAL A 457 16.10 -6.11 -5.91
C VAL A 457 17.05 -4.92 -5.99
N PHE A 458 16.70 -3.83 -5.31
CA PHE A 458 17.37 -2.55 -5.42
C PHE A 458 18.26 -2.21 -4.22
N ASN A 459 18.24 -2.99 -3.14
CA ASN A 459 19.14 -2.88 -1.99
C ASN A 459 19.30 -1.41 -1.54
N SER A 460 20.45 -0.81 -1.84
CA SER A 460 20.81 0.54 -1.45
C SER A 460 20.24 1.70 -2.29
N GLU A 461 19.38 1.46 -3.31
CA GLU A 461 18.83 2.59 -4.09
C GLU A 461 18.05 3.57 -3.20
N LEU A 462 18.19 4.88 -3.43
CA LEU A 462 17.65 5.93 -2.55
C LEU A 462 16.19 5.72 -2.12
N MET A 463 15.31 5.31 -3.03
CA MET A 463 13.86 5.20 -2.81
C MET A 463 13.41 3.77 -2.47
N THR A 464 14.31 2.92 -1.98
CA THR A 464 13.90 1.74 -1.22
C THR A 464 13.43 2.14 0.19
N GLY A 465 12.69 1.24 0.85
CA GLY A 465 12.03 1.55 2.12
C GLY A 465 12.95 1.56 3.35
N TYR A 466 14.21 1.17 3.20
CA TYR A 466 15.15 0.99 4.29
C TYR A 466 16.43 1.79 4.05
N ALA A 467 16.73 2.74 4.95
CA ALA A 467 17.94 3.53 4.89
C ALA A 467 19.15 2.68 5.27
N GLU A 468 20.18 2.76 4.44
CA GLU A 468 21.46 2.15 4.71
C GLU A 468 22.14 2.75 5.95
N ASN A 469 23.04 1.99 6.56
CA ASN A 469 23.86 2.47 7.68
C ASN A 469 25.03 3.38 7.24
N SER A 470 25.05 3.80 5.97
CA SER A 470 26.04 4.68 5.37
C SER A 470 25.39 5.58 4.32
N SER A 471 26.09 6.63 3.89
CA SER A 471 25.60 7.55 2.85
C SER A 471 25.49 6.93 1.45
N ASN A 472 25.82 5.64 1.28
CA ASN A 472 25.72 4.94 0.01
C ASN A 472 24.26 4.59 -0.31
N MET A 473 23.49 5.63 -0.64
CA MET A 473 22.11 5.53 -1.13
C MET A 473 21.97 6.33 -2.43
N PRO A 474 22.37 5.78 -3.58
CA PRO A 474 22.38 6.51 -4.84
C PRO A 474 20.96 6.77 -5.36
N LEU A 475 20.71 8.01 -5.80
CA LEU A 475 19.55 8.43 -6.58
C LEU A 475 19.72 7.93 -8.02
N SER A 476 19.09 6.82 -8.36
CA SER A 476 19.28 6.18 -9.65
C SER A 476 18.51 6.86 -10.79
N ILE A 477 18.89 6.53 -12.03
CA ILE A 477 18.15 6.94 -13.22
C ILE A 477 16.71 6.41 -13.21
N LEU A 478 16.44 5.25 -12.60
CA LEU A 478 15.08 4.73 -12.43
C LEU A 478 14.21 5.71 -11.63
N THR A 479 14.72 6.19 -10.48
CA THR A 479 13.97 7.12 -9.62
C THR A 479 13.71 8.46 -10.34
N ILE A 480 14.70 9.00 -11.04
CA ILE A 480 14.51 10.24 -11.82
C ILE A 480 13.50 10.01 -12.96
N SER A 481 13.58 8.89 -13.69
CA SER A 481 12.61 8.58 -14.74
C SER A 481 11.19 8.33 -14.21
N ALA A 482 11.02 7.93 -12.96
CA ALA A 482 9.69 7.82 -12.35
C ALA A 482 9.04 9.18 -12.07
N LEU A 483 9.80 10.29 -11.99
CA LEU A 483 9.24 11.64 -11.96
C LEU A 483 8.71 12.07 -13.33
N ASP A 484 9.38 11.67 -14.43
CA ASP A 484 8.89 11.90 -15.80
C ASP A 484 7.51 11.24 -16.00
N ASP A 485 7.35 10.00 -15.52
CA ASP A 485 6.04 9.32 -15.53
C ASP A 485 4.94 10.10 -14.78
N LEU A 486 5.28 10.83 -13.70
CA LEU A 486 4.33 11.69 -12.97
C LEU A 486 3.97 12.97 -13.73
N GLY A 487 4.74 13.33 -14.76
CA GLY A 487 4.53 14.51 -15.59
C GLY A 487 5.51 15.67 -15.33
N TYR A 488 6.62 15.43 -14.62
CA TYR A 488 7.71 16.40 -14.50
C TYR A 488 8.65 16.36 -15.72
N GLU A 489 9.18 17.49 -16.15
CA GLU A 489 10.33 17.48 -17.07
C GLU A 489 11.62 17.32 -16.26
N VAL A 490 12.43 16.29 -16.57
CA VAL A 490 13.59 15.91 -15.77
C VAL A 490 14.90 15.77 -16.56
N ASP A 491 16.01 16.17 -15.94
CA ASP A 491 17.37 15.90 -16.41
C ASP A 491 17.90 14.58 -15.82
N THR A 492 17.74 13.49 -16.58
CA THR A 492 18.24 12.16 -16.19
C THR A 492 19.77 12.06 -16.10
N SER A 493 20.53 13.04 -16.62
CA SER A 493 22.00 13.05 -16.49
C SER A 493 22.48 13.33 -15.06
N LYS A 494 21.58 13.81 -14.19
CA LYS A 494 21.82 14.01 -12.75
C LYS A 494 21.80 12.73 -11.94
N ALA A 495 21.41 11.60 -12.54
CA ALA A 495 21.39 10.31 -11.86
C ALA A 495 22.79 9.91 -11.36
N GLU A 496 22.83 9.38 -10.14
CA GLU A 496 24.04 8.73 -9.61
C GLU A 496 24.22 7.37 -10.29
N SER A 497 25.48 6.97 -10.51
CA SER A 497 25.80 5.65 -11.05
C SER A 497 25.32 4.56 -10.09
N TYR A 498 24.55 3.61 -10.61
CA TYR A 498 23.96 2.55 -9.80
C TYR A 498 23.77 1.26 -10.62
N THR A 499 23.92 0.11 -9.97
CA THR A 499 23.77 -1.23 -10.56
C THR A 499 22.79 -2.03 -9.73
N VAL A 500 21.81 -2.67 -10.38
CA VAL A 500 20.80 -3.49 -9.70
C VAL A 500 21.45 -4.76 -9.16
N GLY A 501 21.13 -5.12 -7.91
CA GLY A 501 21.70 -6.28 -7.22
C GLY A 501 23.13 -6.11 -6.70
N ALA A 502 23.61 -4.86 -6.60
CA ALA A 502 24.92 -4.51 -6.03
C ALA A 502 24.97 -4.57 -4.50
#